data_AF-A0A0F9LY31-F1
#
_entry.id   AF-A0A0F9LY31-F1
#
_cell.length_a   1.000
_cell.length_b   1.000
_cell.length_c   1.000
_cell.angle_alpha   90.00
_cell.angle_beta   90.00
_cell.angle_gamma   90.00
#
_symmetry.space_group_name_H-M   'P 1'
#
loop_
_entity.id
_entity.type
_entity.pdbx_description
1 polymer ?
#
loop_
_entity_poly.entity_id
_entity_poly.type
_entity_poly.pdbx_seq_one_letter_code
_entity_poly.pdbx_strand_id
1 'polypeptide(L)'
;MKIAIQTEPTAEPVTLLELIDHLEVVDPVKNEYLEGLITVARRSLEELTWGVFVTQTWDQWFDGFADPLKLRKPPVASITSVTYTDSNGDSQTLASSVYELGD
;
A
#
# COMPACT_ATOMS: atom_id res chain seq x y z
N MET A 1 14.19 -3.21 -9.63
CA MET A 1 13.30 -2.92 -8.46
C MET A 1 11.87 -2.57 -8.89
N LYS A 2 10.91 -3.45 -8.58
CA LYS A 2 9.47 -3.33 -8.91
C LYS A 2 8.67 -3.21 -7.61
N ILE A 3 7.54 -2.52 -7.62
CA ILE A 3 6.55 -2.55 -6.53
C ILE A 3 5.16 -2.77 -7.14
N ALA A 4 4.30 -3.51 -6.47
CA ALA A 4 2.91 -3.72 -6.89
C ALA A 4 2.00 -3.83 -5.68
N ILE A 5 0.78 -3.30 -5.83
CA ILE A 5 -0.24 -3.44 -4.81
C ILE A 5 -0.84 -4.84 -4.88
N GLN A 6 -0.88 -5.51 -3.73
CA GLN A 6 -1.44 -6.86 -3.60
C GLN A 6 -2.87 -6.79 -3.06
N THR A 7 -3.14 -5.85 -2.15
CA THR A 7 -4.48 -5.66 -1.57
C THR A 7 -4.71 -4.17 -1.37
N GLU A 8 -5.76 -3.66 -2.01
CA GLU A 8 -6.22 -2.28 -1.83
C GLU A 8 -6.75 -2.06 -0.41
N PRO A 9 -6.72 -0.82 0.09
CA PRO A 9 -7.39 -0.45 1.33
C PRO A 9 -8.86 -0.87 1.35
N THR A 10 -9.32 -1.38 2.50
CA THR A 10 -10.74 -1.70 2.73
C THR A 10 -11.57 -0.49 3.17
N ALA A 11 -10.91 0.64 3.42
CA ALA A 11 -11.51 1.90 3.78
C ALA A 11 -10.76 3.04 3.08
N GLU A 12 -11.43 4.19 2.97
CA GLU A 12 -10.83 5.42 2.45
C GLU A 12 -10.55 6.38 3.62
N PRO A 13 -9.59 7.32 3.49
CA PRO A 13 -9.23 8.23 4.57
C PRO A 13 -10.31 9.29 4.84
N VAL A 14 -11.25 9.46 3.91
CA VAL A 14 -12.43 10.33 4.02
C VAL A 14 -13.65 9.50 3.68
N THR A 15 -14.69 9.59 4.51
CA THR A 15 -15.97 8.93 4.28
C THR A 15 -16.83 9.72 3.30
N LEU A 16 -17.78 9.05 2.64
CA LEU A 16 -18.75 9.71 1.77
C LEU A 16 -19.55 10.80 2.50
N LEU A 17 -19.91 10.57 3.77
CA LEU A 17 -20.65 11.55 4.57
C LEU A 17 -19.83 12.81 4.86
N GLU A 18 -18.55 12.65 5.20
CA GLU A 18 -17.64 13.80 5.38
C GLU A 18 -17.46 14.59 4.08
N LEU A 19 -17.38 13.91 2.93
CA LEU A 19 -17.30 14.58 1.63
C LEU A 19 -18.62 15.31 1.27
N ILE A 20 -19.77 14.69 1.53
CA ILE A 20 -21.08 15.30 1.30
C ILE A 20 -21.25 16.57 2.14
N ASP A 21 -20.86 16.51 3.42
CA ASP A 21 -20.87 17.66 4.33
C ASP A 21 -19.94 18.76 3.82
N HIS A 22 -18.72 18.41 3.38
CA HIS A 22 -17.75 19.36 2.83
C HIS A 22 -18.21 20.05 1.54
N LEU A 23 -18.87 19.30 0.64
CA LEU A 23 -19.33 19.83 -0.66
C LEU A 23 -20.72 20.48 -0.59
N GLU A 24 -21.44 20.30 0.52
CA GLU A 24 -22.85 20.67 0.68
C GLU A 24 -23.76 20.05 -0.42
N VAL A 25 -23.46 18.81 -0.84
CA VAL A 25 -24.18 18.10 -1.92
C VAL A 25 -25.05 16.99 -1.37
N VAL A 26 -26.37 17.19 -1.32
CA VAL A 26 -27.34 16.19 -0.85
C VAL A 26 -28.06 15.51 -2.02
N ASP A 27 -27.29 14.82 -2.88
CA ASP A 27 -27.82 14.08 -4.03
C ASP A 27 -27.33 12.64 -4.04
N PRO A 28 -28.16 11.67 -3.61
CA PRO A 28 -27.79 10.26 -3.55
C PRO A 28 -27.38 9.66 -4.90
N VAL A 29 -27.81 10.24 -6.04
CA VAL A 29 -27.45 9.77 -7.38
C VAL A 29 -25.95 9.94 -7.64
N LYS A 30 -25.29 10.87 -6.94
CA LYS A 30 -23.86 11.15 -7.09
C LYS A 30 -22.97 10.32 -6.16
N ASN A 31 -23.53 9.53 -5.25
CA ASN A 31 -22.77 8.83 -4.22
C ASN A 31 -21.64 7.97 -4.80
N GLU A 32 -21.93 7.14 -5.80
CA GLU A 32 -20.93 6.27 -6.45
C GLU A 32 -19.82 7.09 -7.11
N TYR A 33 -20.17 8.21 -7.75
CA TYR A 33 -19.19 9.10 -8.36
C TYR A 33 -18.30 9.78 -7.30
N LEU A 34 -18.89 10.25 -6.20
CA LEU A 34 -18.17 10.87 -5.10
C LEU A 34 -17.23 9.87 -4.41
N GLU A 35 -17.67 8.63 -4.18
CA GLU A 35 -16.81 7.55 -3.68
C GLU A 35 -15.62 7.31 -4.62
N GLY A 36 -15.86 7.27 -5.93
CA GLY A 36 -14.79 7.18 -6.93
C GLY A 36 -13.79 8.34 -6.86
N LEU A 37 -14.28 9.57 -6.64
CA LEU A 37 -13.40 10.74 -6.47
C LEU A 37 -12.53 10.64 -5.22
N ILE A 38 -13.05 10.10 -4.11
CA ILE A 38 -12.27 9.87 -2.88
C ILE A 38 -11.09 8.95 -3.18
N THR A 39 -11.34 7.80 -3.82
CA THR A 39 -10.29 6.83 -4.17
C THR A 39 -9.25 7.43 -5.13
N VAL A 40 -9.70 8.18 -6.15
CA VAL A 40 -8.78 8.85 -7.10
C VAL A 40 -7.93 9.89 -6.37
N ALA A 41 -8.53 10.69 -5.48
CA ALA A 41 -7.82 11.70 -4.71
C ALA A 41 -6.75 11.06 -3.80
N ARG A 42 -7.10 9.99 -3.06
CA ARG A 42 -6.13 9.24 -2.25
C ARG A 42 -4.96 8.79 -3.11
N ARG A 43 -5.22 8.06 -4.20
CA ARG A 43 -4.15 7.52 -5.07
C ARG A 43 -3.24 8.62 -5.62
N SER A 44 -3.83 9.72 -6.09
CA SER A 44 -3.06 10.87 -6.58
C SER A 44 -2.15 11.48 -5.51
N LEU A 45 -2.65 11.60 -4.28
CA LEU A 45 -1.85 12.09 -3.15
C LEU A 45 -0.77 11.08 -2.73
N GLU A 46 -1.03 9.78 -2.77
CA GLU A 46 -0.04 8.73 -2.44
C GLU A 46 1.10 8.65 -3.47
N GLU A 47 0.80 8.93 -4.73
CA GLU A 47 1.82 9.09 -5.78
C GLU A 47 2.63 10.38 -5.59
N LEU A 48 1.95 11.49 -5.29
CA LEU A 48 2.61 12.79 -5.12
C LEU A 48 3.51 12.85 -3.88
N THR A 49 3.01 12.36 -2.75
CA THR A 49 3.71 12.41 -1.46
C THR A 49 4.62 11.21 -1.24
N TRP A 50 4.54 10.20 -2.12
CA TRP A 50 5.16 8.88 -1.96
C TRP A 50 4.68 8.11 -0.72
N GLY A 51 3.68 8.61 0.00
CA GLY A 51 3.13 8.03 1.21
C GLY A 51 2.09 6.94 0.98
N VAL A 52 1.57 6.44 2.10
CA VAL A 52 0.41 5.55 2.21
C VAL A 52 -0.49 6.12 3.30
N PHE A 53 -1.75 6.41 2.97
CA PHE A 53 -2.67 7.04 3.93
C PHE A 53 -3.58 6.04 4.64
N VAL A 54 -3.83 4.88 4.02
CA VAL A 54 -4.62 3.80 4.60
C VAL A 54 -3.87 2.49 4.44
N THR A 55 -3.95 1.62 5.45
CA THR A 55 -3.29 0.31 5.44
C THR A 55 -3.62 -0.48 4.18
N GLN A 56 -2.57 -0.97 3.52
CA GLN A 56 -2.62 -1.74 2.29
C GLN A 56 -1.42 -2.69 2.22
N THR A 57 -1.55 -3.74 1.41
CA THR A 57 -0.51 -4.76 1.26
C THR A 57 0.21 -4.54 -0.07
N TRP A 58 1.55 -4.47 -0.01
CA TRP A 58 2.41 -4.28 -1.17
C TRP A 58 3.44 -5.39 -1.28
N ASP A 59 3.72 -5.77 -2.52
CA ASP A 59 4.88 -6.58 -2.87
C ASP A 59 5.97 -5.66 -3.43
N GLN A 60 7.20 -5.85 -2.95
CA GLN A 60 8.37 -5.15 -3.44
C GLN A 60 9.47 -6.14 -3.81
N TRP A 61 9.93 -6.07 -5.05
CA TRP A 61 10.96 -6.95 -5.58
C TRP A 61 12.31 -6.24 -5.66
N PHE A 62 13.35 -6.96 -5.26
CA PHE A 62 14.74 -6.56 -5.33
C PHE A 62 15.51 -7.49 -6.26
N ASP A 63 16.55 -6.96 -6.90
CA ASP A 63 17.36 -7.71 -7.86
C ASP A 63 18.43 -8.58 -7.15
N GLY A 64 18.55 -8.46 -5.83
CA GLY A 64 19.45 -9.25 -4.98
C GLY A 64 19.30 -8.91 -3.50
N PHE A 65 20.02 -9.65 -2.67
CA PHE A 65 20.08 -9.41 -1.22
C PHE A 65 21.00 -8.24 -0.87
N ALA A 66 20.58 -7.44 0.09
CA ALA A 66 21.38 -6.40 0.72
C ALA A 66 20.95 -6.25 2.18
N ASP A 67 21.77 -5.60 2.99
CA ASP A 67 21.45 -5.27 4.37
C ASP A 67 21.79 -3.79 4.63
N PRO A 68 20.80 -2.88 4.75
CA PRO A 68 19.35 -3.12 4.74
C PRO A 68 18.71 -3.09 3.35
N LEU A 69 17.60 -3.81 3.18
CA LEU A 69 16.68 -3.68 2.04
C LEU A 69 15.70 -2.52 2.28
N LYS A 70 15.88 -1.40 1.57
CA LYS A 70 15.02 -0.21 1.74
C LYS A 70 13.63 -0.39 1.12
N LEU A 71 12.59 -0.33 1.96
CA LEU A 71 11.19 -0.35 1.54
C LEU A 71 10.74 1.05 1.06
N ARG A 72 9.98 1.11 -0.04
CA ARG A 72 9.58 2.38 -0.67
C ARG A 72 8.35 3.03 -0.07
N LYS A 73 7.58 2.31 0.76
CA LYS A 73 6.30 2.76 1.31
C LYS A 73 6.30 2.74 2.86
N PRO A 74 7.13 3.54 3.53
CA PRO A 74 7.07 3.70 4.99
C PRO A 74 5.89 4.60 5.42
N PRO A 75 5.39 4.49 6.66
CA PRO A 75 5.75 3.49 7.67
C PRO A 75 5.13 2.11 7.35
N VAL A 76 5.90 1.04 7.54
CA VAL A 76 5.44 -0.34 7.33
C VAL A 76 4.97 -0.92 8.65
N ALA A 77 3.76 -1.48 8.69
CA ALA A 77 3.20 -2.04 9.92
C ALA A 77 3.74 -3.45 10.24
N SER A 78 3.91 -4.29 9.22
CA SER A 78 4.42 -5.65 9.35
C SER A 78 4.91 -6.20 8.01
N ILE A 79 5.74 -7.24 8.04
CA ILE A 79 6.13 -8.04 6.87
C ILE A 79 5.40 -9.38 6.92
N THR A 80 4.63 -9.69 5.87
CA THR A 80 3.87 -10.95 5.78
C THR A 80 4.77 -12.13 5.42
N SER A 81 5.64 -11.96 4.43
CA SER A 81 6.59 -12.97 4.00
C SER A 81 7.75 -12.33 3.23
N VAL A 82 8.89 -13.01 3.22
CA VAL A 82 10.03 -12.69 2.35
C VAL A 82 10.35 -13.96 1.58
N THR A 83 10.33 -13.88 0.25
CA THR A 83 10.65 -15.01 -0.63
C THR A 83 11.82 -14.65 -1.55
N TYR A 84 12.61 -15.65 -1.91
CA TYR A 84 13.77 -15.48 -2.77
C TYR A 84 14.01 -16.71 -3.65
N THR A 85 14.73 -16.52 -4.74
CA THR A 85 15.21 -17.62 -5.58
C THR A 85 16.62 -18.02 -5.15
N ASP A 86 16.83 -19.29 -4.84
CA ASP A 86 18.14 -19.81 -4.42
C ASP A 86 19.08 -20.09 -5.61
N SER A 87 20.30 -20.59 -5.32
CA SER A 87 21.31 -20.91 -6.34
C SER A 87 20.90 -22.04 -7.28
N ASN A 88 19.91 -22.86 -6.91
CA ASN A 88 19.37 -23.94 -7.72
C ASN A 88 18.19 -23.47 -8.58
N GLY A 89 17.73 -22.23 -8.40
CA GLY A 89 16.59 -21.66 -9.11
C GLY A 89 15.25 -21.87 -8.39
N ASP A 90 15.24 -22.43 -7.19
CA ASP A 90 14.02 -22.74 -6.44
C ASP A 90 13.56 -21.57 -5.57
N SER A 91 12.25 -21.42 -5.40
CA SER A 91 11.65 -20.41 -4.53
C SER A 91 11.70 -20.86 -3.07
N GLN A 92 12.34 -20.06 -2.23
CA GLN A 92 12.48 -20.27 -0.80
C GLN A 92 11.76 -19.16 -0.03
N THR A 93 11.26 -19.49 1.16
CA THR A 93 10.71 -18.51 2.10
C THR A 93 11.70 -18.29 3.23
N LEU A 94 12.10 -17.04 3.44
CA LEU A 94 13.01 -16.66 4.51
C LEU A 94 12.26 -16.67 5.85
N ALA A 95 12.84 -17.33 6.87
CA ALA A 95 12.25 -17.37 8.20
C ALA A 95 12.19 -15.97 8.84
N SER A 96 11.09 -15.64 9.52
CA SER A 96 10.97 -14.36 10.21
C SER A 96 11.96 -14.17 11.36
N SER A 97 12.61 -15.24 11.82
CA SER A 97 13.67 -15.16 12.85
C SER A 97 15.02 -14.66 12.31
N VAL A 98 15.18 -14.50 10.99
CA VAL A 98 16.46 -14.10 10.38
C VAL A 98 16.41 -12.73 9.70
N TYR A 99 15.31 -11.99 9.86
CA TYR A 99 15.20 -10.59 9.45
C TYR A 99 14.41 -9.80 10.49
N GLU A 100 14.62 -8.49 10.49
CA GLU A 100 13.86 -7.54 11.29
C GLU A 100 13.34 -6.41 10.42
N LEU A 101 12.25 -5.77 10.86
CA LEU A 101 11.79 -4.52 10.28
C LEU A 101 12.51 -3.39 11.02
N GLY A 102 13.48 -2.77 10.36
CA GLY A 102 14.20 -1.61 10.91
C GLY A 102 13.35 -0.35 10.98
N ASP A 103 13.83 0.63 11.76
CA ASP A 103 13.21 1.94 11.98
C ASP A 103 13.11 2.81 10.71
#